data_AF-A0A951XUG3-F1
#
_entry.id   AF-A0A951XUG3-F1
#
_cell.length_a   1.000
_cell.length_b   1.000
_cell.length_c   1.000
_cell.angle_alpha   90.00
_cell.angle_beta   90.00
_cell.angle_gamma   90.00
#
_symmetry.space_group_name_H-M   'P 1'
#
loop_
_entity.id
_entity.type
_entity.pdbx_description
1 polymer ?
#
loop_
_entity_poly.entity_id
_entity_poly.type
_entity_poly.pdbx_seq_one_letter_code
_entity_poly.pdbx_strand_id
1 'polypeptide(L)'
;MTPPLLRLPLETLLGFSHDGRAFRSFDHLIFAGAGSLLLAPAWSVSGDLRQVVDGCPVPWEEVFDVLDAPPHGVEVLAQEVPAALRALAADGWQAQVFRMSRRQRSTRRFVHQSGIRYADLR
;
A
#
# COMPACT_ATOMS: atom_id res chain seq x y z
N MET A 1 -3.27 6.76 -22.78
CA MET A 1 -2.50 5.51 -22.66
C MET A 1 -2.89 4.86 -21.35
N THR A 2 -3.45 3.65 -21.37
CA THR A 2 -3.63 2.87 -20.15
C THR A 2 -2.24 2.43 -19.69
N PRO A 3 -1.80 2.74 -18.46
CA PRO A 3 -0.50 2.25 -17.98
C PRO A 3 -0.48 0.72 -18.07
N PRO A 4 0.68 0.10 -18.36
CA PRO A 4 0.79 -1.36 -18.35
C PRO A 4 0.27 -1.87 -17.00
N LEU A 5 -0.59 -2.88 -17.04
CA LEU A 5 -1.16 -3.47 -15.83
C LEU A 5 -0.02 -4.08 -15.01
N LEU A 6 0.36 -3.40 -13.94
CA LEU A 6 1.33 -3.90 -12.98
C LEU A 6 0.80 -5.23 -12.41
N ARG A 7 1.64 -6.27 -12.47
CA ARG A 7 1.36 -7.61 -11.97
C ARG A 7 2.35 -7.92 -10.85
N LEU A 8 1.90 -7.79 -9.61
CA LEU A 8 2.69 -8.02 -8.42
C LEU A 8 2.51 -9.47 -7.94
N PRO A 9 3.58 -10.27 -7.84
CA PRO A 9 3.48 -11.58 -7.22
C PRO A 9 3.11 -11.45 -5.74
N LEU A 10 2.12 -12.23 -5.29
CA LEU A 10 1.63 -12.19 -3.91
C LEU A 10 2.77 -12.43 -2.91
N GLU A 11 3.67 -13.37 -3.20
CA GLU A 11 4.82 -13.72 -2.35
C GLU A 11 5.73 -12.53 -2.06
N THR A 12 5.88 -11.60 -3.01
CA THR A 12 6.66 -10.37 -2.82
C THR A 12 5.97 -9.43 -1.84
N LEU A 13 4.64 -9.40 -1.86
CA LEU A 13 3.84 -8.52 -1.01
C LEU A 13 3.70 -9.07 0.43
N LEU A 14 3.78 -10.38 0.63
CA LEU A 14 3.72 -10.99 1.97
C LEU A 14 4.81 -10.45 2.91
N GLY A 15 5.96 -10.02 2.37
CA GLY A 15 7.03 -9.39 3.14
C GLY A 15 6.66 -8.05 3.79
N PHE A 16 5.54 -7.43 3.39
CA PHE A 16 4.99 -6.23 4.02
C PHE A 16 4.07 -6.52 5.20
N SER A 17 3.66 -7.78 5.40
CA SER A 17 2.87 -8.19 6.57
C SER A 17 3.77 -8.71 7.68
N HIS A 18 3.49 -8.35 8.92
CA HIS A 18 4.24 -8.82 10.10
C HIS A 18 4.13 -10.34 10.31
N ASP A 19 3.05 -10.96 9.82
CA ASP A 19 2.71 -12.37 10.00
C ASP A 19 2.66 -13.15 8.67
N GLY A 20 3.10 -12.51 7.57
CA GLY A 20 3.07 -13.12 6.24
C GLY A 20 1.67 -13.42 5.69
N ARG A 21 0.62 -12.76 6.21
CA ARG A 21 -0.75 -12.90 5.71
C ARG A 21 -1.16 -11.74 4.80
N ALA A 22 -2.04 -12.05 3.85
CA ALA A 22 -2.71 -11.07 3.01
C ALA A 22 -4.21 -11.06 3.35
N PHE A 23 -4.77 -9.88 3.51
CA PHE A 23 -6.19 -9.69 3.77
C PHE A 23 -6.87 -9.01 2.58
N ARG A 24 -8.14 -9.32 2.31
CA ARG A 24 -8.91 -8.70 1.24
C ARG A 24 -10.06 -7.87 1.80
N SER A 25 -10.06 -6.59 1.47
CA SER A 25 -11.17 -5.68 1.73
C SER A 25 -11.06 -4.44 0.83
N PHE A 26 -12.16 -3.73 0.61
CA PHE A 26 -12.20 -2.46 -0.13
C PHE A 26 -11.54 -2.53 -1.53
N ASP A 27 -11.68 -3.64 -2.26
CA ASP A 27 -11.03 -3.90 -3.56
C ASP A 27 -9.48 -3.93 -3.54
N HIS A 28 -8.89 -4.05 -2.35
CA HIS A 28 -7.45 -4.14 -2.14
C HIS A 28 -7.05 -5.42 -1.41
N LEU A 29 -5.83 -5.88 -1.67
CA LEU A 29 -5.08 -6.71 -0.73
C LEU A 29 -4.35 -5.81 0.26
N ILE A 30 -4.47 -6.15 1.54
CA ILE A 30 -4.01 -5.38 2.68
C ILE A 30 -2.94 -6.18 3.41
N PHE A 31 -1.77 -5.56 3.59
CA PHE A 31 -0.62 -6.14 4.28
C PHE A 31 -0.22 -5.20 5.42
N ALA A 32 -0.36 -5.68 6.66
CA ALA A 32 -0.14 -4.87 7.86
C ALA A 32 1.18 -5.26 8.53
N GLY A 33 2.12 -4.32 8.56
CA GLY A 33 3.40 -4.46 9.22
C GLY A 33 3.47 -3.65 10.52
N ALA A 34 4.55 -3.84 11.29
CA ALA A 34 4.81 -3.06 12.48
C ALA A 34 5.11 -1.58 12.11
N GLY A 35 4.08 -0.75 12.25
CA GLY A 35 4.13 0.66 11.88
C GLY A 35 4.03 0.91 10.37
N SER A 36 3.45 -0.01 9.60
CA SER A 36 3.25 0.20 8.16
C SER A 36 1.98 -0.47 7.65
N LEU A 37 1.38 0.11 6.61
CA LEU A 37 0.22 -0.46 5.92
C LEU A 37 0.42 -0.38 4.41
N LEU A 38 0.39 -1.52 3.72
CA LEU A 38 0.40 -1.60 2.26
C LEU A 38 -0.99 -2.01 1.76
N LEU A 39 -1.51 -1.27 0.80
CA LEU A 39 -2.74 -1.53 0.07
C LEU A 39 -2.38 -1.70 -1.41
N ALA A 40 -2.58 -2.88 -1.97
CA ALA A 40 -2.41 -3.15 -3.39
C ALA A 40 -3.77 -3.45 -4.01
N PRO A 41 -4.20 -2.78 -5.11
CA PRO A 41 -5.46 -3.10 -5.76
C PRO A 41 -5.52 -4.58 -6.12
N ALA A 42 -6.61 -5.27 -5.82
CA ALA A 42 -6.68 -6.73 -5.95
C ALA A 42 -6.42 -7.20 -7.40
N TRP A 43 -6.83 -6.40 -8.39
CA TRP A 43 -6.59 -6.67 -9.81
C TRP A 43 -5.12 -6.57 -10.23
N SER A 44 -4.26 -5.93 -9.43
CA SER A 44 -2.82 -5.78 -9.68
C SER A 44 -1.98 -6.94 -9.12
N VAL A 45 -2.58 -7.86 -8.36
CA VAL A 45 -1.88 -8.96 -7.70
C VAL A 45 -2.07 -10.28 -8.46
N SER A 46 -1.01 -11.09 -8.55
CA SER A 46 -1.00 -12.41 -9.17
C SER A 46 -0.47 -13.48 -8.21
N GLY A 47 -0.88 -14.74 -8.40
CA GLY A 47 -0.43 -15.88 -7.59
C GLY A 47 -1.61 -16.68 -7.03
N ASP A 48 -1.35 -17.52 -6.03
CA ASP A 48 -2.40 -18.29 -5.35
C ASP A 48 -3.17 -17.39 -4.36
N LEU A 49 -4.34 -16.90 -4.78
CA LEU A 49 -5.18 -16.03 -3.96
C LEU A 49 -6.08 -16.80 -2.98
N ARG A 50 -6.06 -18.15 -2.98
CA ARG A 50 -6.86 -18.95 -2.03
C ARG A 50 -6.39 -18.81 -0.58
N GLN A 51 -5.16 -18.35 -0.38
CA GLN A 51 -4.57 -18.07 0.93
C GLN A 51 -4.93 -16.69 1.49
N VAL A 52 -5.62 -15.85 0.71
CA VAL A 52 -6.02 -14.51 1.13
C VAL A 52 -7.20 -14.61 2.09
N VAL A 53 -7.10 -13.89 3.21
CA VAL A 53 -8.12 -13.88 4.26
C VAL A 53 -9.12 -12.76 3.99
N ASP A 54 -10.42 -13.05 3.97
CA ASP A 54 -11.44 -12.00 3.89
C ASP A 54 -11.51 -11.20 5.19
N GLY A 55 -11.48 -9.88 5.07
CA GLY A 55 -11.53 -8.96 6.22
C GLY A 55 -10.42 -7.92 6.20
N CYS A 56 -10.24 -7.25 7.33
CA CYS A 56 -9.28 -6.16 7.47
C CYS A 56 -8.38 -6.40 8.71
N PRO A 57 -7.04 -6.35 8.57
CA PRO A 57 -6.10 -6.64 9.65
C PRO A 57 -5.91 -5.47 10.63
N VAL A 58 -6.49 -4.31 10.32
CA VAL A 58 -6.42 -3.06 11.10
C VAL A 58 -7.83 -2.47 11.22
N PRO A 59 -8.07 -1.50 12.14
CA PRO A 59 -9.32 -0.75 12.15
C PRO A 59 -9.64 -0.15 10.78
N TRP A 60 -10.89 -0.21 10.35
CA TRP A 60 -11.29 0.25 9.01
C TRP A 60 -10.98 1.72 8.78
N GLU A 61 -11.03 2.54 9.83
CA GLU A 61 -10.68 3.95 9.77
C GLU A 61 -9.23 4.17 9.35
N GLU A 62 -8.30 3.28 9.76
CA GLU A 62 -6.90 3.38 9.30
C GLU A 62 -6.77 3.11 7.80
N VAL A 63 -7.60 2.23 7.26
CA VAL A 63 -7.63 1.97 5.81
C VAL A 63 -8.25 3.15 5.07
N PHE A 64 -9.39 3.67 5.54
CA PHE A 64 -10.03 4.85 4.94
C PHE A 64 -9.13 6.07 4.97
N ASP A 65 -8.46 6.33 6.10
CA ASP A 65 -7.44 7.38 6.21
C ASP A 65 -6.37 7.26 5.11
N VAL A 66 -5.87 6.04 4.84
CA VAL A 66 -4.88 5.79 3.79
C VAL A 66 -5.49 5.80 2.39
N LEU A 67 -6.77 5.47 2.22
CA LEU A 67 -7.42 5.46 0.92
C LEU A 67 -7.88 6.87 0.48
N ASP A 68 -8.47 7.63 1.40
CA ASP A 68 -9.17 8.88 1.12
C ASP A 68 -8.28 10.11 1.26
N ALA A 69 -7.06 9.97 1.80
CA ALA A 69 -6.17 11.10 1.91
C ALA A 69 -5.99 11.80 0.54
N PRO A 70 -5.92 13.16 0.52
CA PRO A 70 -6.02 13.93 -0.72
C PRO A 70 -5.01 13.50 -1.79
N PRO A 71 -5.36 13.61 -3.08
CA PRO A 71 -4.53 13.13 -4.18
C PRO A 71 -3.28 13.97 -4.43
N HIS A 72 -3.14 15.14 -3.79
CA HIS A 72 -2.02 16.05 -4.02
C HIS A 72 -0.74 15.53 -3.37
N GLY A 73 -0.01 14.69 -4.10
CA GLY A 73 1.34 14.27 -3.77
C GLY A 73 2.40 15.01 -4.57
N VAL A 74 3.62 14.98 -4.06
CA VAL A 74 4.80 15.43 -4.81
C VAL A 74 5.43 14.19 -5.44
N GLU A 75 5.72 14.25 -6.73
CA GLU A 75 6.53 13.21 -7.38
C GLU A 75 7.85 13.08 -6.64
N VAL A 76 8.24 11.85 -6.33
CA VAL A 76 9.48 11.57 -5.60
C VAL A 76 10.49 10.89 -6.49
N LEU A 77 11.76 11.26 -6.30
CA LEU A 77 12.85 10.60 -6.98
C LEU A 77 12.98 9.17 -6.43
N ALA A 78 13.44 8.24 -7.26
CA ALA A 78 13.51 6.82 -6.90
C ALA A 78 14.26 6.59 -5.57
N GLN A 79 15.37 7.30 -5.32
CA GLN A 79 16.14 7.17 -4.08
C GLN A 79 15.38 7.54 -2.80
N GLU A 80 14.30 8.32 -2.91
CA GLU A 80 13.45 8.73 -1.78
C GLU A 80 12.36 7.70 -1.47
N VAL A 81 12.12 6.76 -2.39
CA VAL A 81 11.18 5.66 -2.23
C VAL A 81 11.86 4.50 -1.49
N PRO A 82 11.25 3.97 -0.41
CA PRO A 82 11.75 2.79 0.30
C PRO A 82 12.13 1.66 -0.65
N ALA A 83 13.28 1.01 -0.41
CA ALA A 83 13.82 0.00 -1.31
C ALA A 83 12.83 -1.14 -1.60
N ALA A 84 12.03 -1.53 -0.60
CA ALA A 84 10.98 -2.54 -0.75
C ALA A 84 9.88 -2.11 -1.73
N LEU A 85 9.48 -0.83 -1.73
CA LEU A 85 8.49 -0.31 -2.69
C LEU A 85 9.07 -0.15 -4.09
N ARG A 86 10.34 0.25 -4.19
CA ARG A 86 11.06 0.28 -5.48
C ARG A 86 11.15 -1.09 -6.15
N ALA A 87 11.25 -2.15 -5.35
CA ALA A 87 11.23 -3.51 -5.87
C ALA A 87 9.86 -3.91 -6.45
N LEU A 88 8.77 -3.25 -6.05
CA LEU A 88 7.43 -3.44 -6.62
C LEU A 88 7.25 -2.67 -7.92
N ALA A 89 7.73 -1.42 -7.96
CA ALA A 89 7.69 -0.55 -9.13
C ALA A 89 8.83 0.47 -9.07
N ALA A 90 9.57 0.64 -10.18
CA ALA A 90 10.77 1.49 -10.21
C ALA A 90 10.45 3.00 -10.24
N ASP A 91 9.34 3.40 -10.85
CA ASP A 91 8.92 4.78 -11.08
C ASP A 91 7.44 4.99 -10.70
N GLY A 92 6.88 6.17 -11.00
CA GLY A 92 5.45 6.44 -10.84
C GLY A 92 4.95 6.63 -9.41
N TRP A 93 5.87 6.83 -8.46
CA TRP A 93 5.57 7.09 -7.05
C TRP A 93 5.42 8.57 -6.75
N GLN A 94 4.44 8.89 -5.92
CA GLN A 94 4.27 10.19 -5.28
C GLN A 94 4.33 10.01 -3.76
N ALA A 95 4.94 10.97 -3.05
CA ALA A 95 4.89 11.02 -1.60
C ALA A 95 3.94 12.11 -1.13
N GLN A 96 3.25 11.79 -0.04
CA GLN A 96 2.27 12.64 0.62
C GLN A 96 2.48 12.57 2.12
N VAL A 97 2.09 13.65 2.79
CA VAL A 97 2.03 13.68 4.25
C VAL A 97 0.59 14.01 4.61
N PHE A 98 0.03 13.20 5.50
CA PHE A 98 -1.34 13.39 5.97
C PHE A 98 -1.41 13.03 7.45
N ARG A 99 -2.56 13.29 8.07
CA ARG A 99 -2.81 12.91 9.46
C ARG A 99 -3.88 11.85 9.48
N MET A 100 -3.59 10.71 10.11
CA MET A 100 -4.61 9.70 10.36
C MET A 100 -5.53 10.18 11.48
N SER A 101 -6.82 9.91 11.36
CA SER A 101 -7.86 10.33 12.29
C SER A 101 -7.59 9.82 13.72
N ARG A 102 -7.05 8.61 13.85
CA ARG A 102 -6.71 7.98 15.14
C ARG A 102 -5.26 8.19 15.60
N ARG A 103 -4.42 8.89 14.83
CA ARG A 103 -3.02 9.18 15.22
C ARG A 103 -2.78 10.66 15.37
N GLN A 104 -1.99 11.02 16.38
CA GLN A 104 -1.62 12.42 16.62
C GLN A 104 -0.44 12.89 15.76
N ARG A 105 0.26 11.96 15.10
CA ARG A 105 1.45 12.24 14.28
C ARG A 105 1.11 12.32 12.80
N SER A 106 1.91 13.09 12.07
CA SER A 106 1.91 13.10 10.61
C SER A 106 2.43 11.76 10.09
N THR A 107 1.71 11.19 9.12
CA THR A 107 2.00 9.91 8.47
C THR A 107 2.48 10.17 7.05
N ARG A 108 3.56 9.49 6.62
CA ARG A 108 4.01 9.55 5.23
C ARG A 108 3.31 8.47 4.42
N ARG A 109 2.72 8.84 3.30
CA ARG A 109 2.10 7.92 2.33
C ARG A 109 2.86 7.98 1.02
N PHE A 110 3.14 6.82 0.43
CA PHE A 110 3.61 6.67 -0.93
C PHE A 110 2.46 6.11 -1.78
N VAL A 111 2.18 6.73 -2.92
CA VAL A 111 1.13 6.34 -3.84
C VAL A 111 1.74 6.11 -5.21
N HIS A 112 1.51 4.92 -5.77
CA HIS A 112 1.92 4.61 -7.13
C HIS A 112 0.78 4.87 -8.11
N GLN A 113 1.09 5.26 -9.35
CA GLN A 113 0.12 5.45 -10.43
C GLN A 113 -0.78 4.23 -10.72
N SER A 114 -0.37 3.01 -10.33
CA SER A 114 -1.20 1.81 -10.44
C SER A 114 -2.25 1.69 -9.34
N GLY A 115 -2.28 2.59 -8.36
CA GLY A 115 -3.19 2.55 -7.21
C GLY A 115 -2.62 1.91 -5.95
N ILE A 116 -1.36 1.45 -5.94
CA ILE A 116 -0.71 0.96 -4.71
C ILE A 116 -0.53 2.12 -3.73
N ARG A 117 -0.84 1.88 -2.45
CA ARG A 117 -0.69 2.86 -1.37
C ARG A 117 0.10 2.23 -0.23
N TYR A 118 1.17 2.88 0.20
CA TYR A 118 1.95 2.46 1.36
C TYR A 118 1.98 3.60 2.38
N ALA A 119 1.55 3.34 3.60
CA ALA A 119 1.63 4.29 4.70
C ALA A 119 2.72 3.85 5.69
N ASP A 120 3.71 4.72 5.91
CA ASP A 120 4.69 4.61 6.99
C ASP A 120 4.14 5.31 8.23
N LEU A 121 3.81 4.51 9.24
CA LEU A 121 3.08 4.93 10.43
C LEU A 121 3.99 5.14 11.66
N ARG A 122 5.30 5.14 11.47
CA ARG A 122 6.32 5.28 12.54
C ARG A 122 6.51 6.73 13.01
#